data_AF-U3U0K7-F1
#
_entry.id   AF-U3U0K7-F1
#
_cell.length_a   1.000
_cell.length_b   1.000
_cell.length_c   1.000
_cell.angle_alpha   90.00
_cell.angle_beta   90.00
_cell.angle_gamma   90.00
#
_symmetry.space_group_name_H-M   'P 1'
#
loop_
_entity.id
_entity.type
_entity.pdbx_description
1 polymer ?
#
loop_
_entity_poly.entity_id
_entity_poly.type
_entity_poly.pdbx_seq_one_letter_code
_entity_poly.pdbx_strand_id
1 'polypeptide(L)'
;MHDAVADKVKQEKAVDAFYKMQQKVSEAASNDNESLAGAAQASGLKVVDTGWITRDNVPADLDFDAVKQAIFNGGLIGQNGAPGNNSDIISVDGDRAFVLRISEHKPEAVKPLDQVKAQIADSLKHDKATQQAKAQAG
;
A
#
# COMPACT_ATOMS: atom_id res chain seq x y z
N MET A 1 29.88 -13.25 31.55
CA MET A 1 28.51 -13.37 32.12
C MET A 1 27.82 -12.03 32.30
N HIS A 2 28.53 -10.91 32.52
CA HIS A 2 27.92 -9.57 32.58
C HIS A 2 27.41 -9.06 31.22
N ASP A 3 28.10 -9.38 30.13
CA ASP A 3 27.73 -8.90 28.79
C ASP A 3 26.37 -9.46 28.33
N ALA A 4 26.11 -10.75 28.57
CA ALA A 4 24.84 -11.39 28.26
C ALA A 4 23.64 -10.79 29.02
N VAL A 5 23.85 -10.29 30.24
CA VAL A 5 22.79 -9.62 31.02
C VAL A 5 22.56 -8.20 30.48
N ALA A 6 23.62 -7.48 30.13
CA ALA A 6 23.51 -6.15 29.54
C ALA A 6 22.81 -6.18 28.18
N ASP A 7 23.10 -7.18 27.35
CA ASP A 7 22.47 -7.35 26.03
C ASP A 7 20.99 -7.73 26.16
N LYS A 8 20.65 -8.61 27.09
CA LYS A 8 19.26 -8.97 27.38
C LYS A 8 18.44 -7.75 27.86
N VAL A 9 18.97 -6.95 28.77
CA VAL A 9 18.27 -5.75 29.28
C VAL A 9 18.10 -4.69 28.17
N LYS A 10 19.08 -4.54 27.27
CA LYS A 10 18.94 -3.64 26.11
C LYS A 10 17.86 -4.13 25.16
N GLN A 11 17.79 -5.44 24.90
CA GLN A 11 16.77 -6.03 24.05
C GLN A 11 15.37 -5.84 24.64
N GLU A 12 15.18 -6.11 25.93
CA GLU A 12 13.90 -5.91 26.62
C GLU A 12 13.46 -4.44 26.56
N LYS A 13 14.37 -3.50 26.81
CA LYS A 13 14.06 -2.06 26.72
C LYS A 13 13.70 -1.62 25.30
N ALA A 14 14.35 -2.18 24.28
CA ALA A 14 14.06 -1.88 22.89
C ALA A 14 12.66 -2.38 22.51
N VAL A 15 12.30 -3.59 22.95
CA VAL A 15 10.97 -4.18 22.75
C VAL A 15 9.89 -3.33 23.44
N ASP A 16 10.09 -2.95 24.70
CA ASP A 16 9.17 -2.09 25.44
C ASP A 16 8.98 -0.72 24.76
N ALA A 17 10.07 -0.13 24.28
CA ALA A 17 10.01 1.15 23.57
C ALA A 17 9.23 1.02 22.26
N PHE A 18 9.41 -0.07 21.53
CA PHE A 18 8.69 -0.35 20.29
C PHE A 18 7.19 -0.51 20.52
N TYR A 19 6.78 -1.28 21.53
CA TYR A 19 5.34 -1.42 21.85
C TYR A 19 4.71 -0.10 22.29
N LYS A 20 5.41 0.69 23.13
CA LYS A 20 4.92 2.03 23.51
C LYS A 20 4.80 2.96 22.31
N MET A 21 5.72 2.86 21.37
CA MET A 21 5.66 3.63 20.13
C MET A 21 4.44 3.22 19.30
N GLN A 22 4.23 1.92 19.09
CA GLN A 22 3.06 1.42 18.36
C GLN A 22 1.74 1.90 18.97
N GLN A 23 1.62 1.85 20.30
CA GLN A 23 0.42 2.33 20.99
C GLN A 23 0.18 3.81 20.73
N LYS A 24 1.21 4.66 20.87
CA LYS A 24 1.09 6.10 20.59
C LYS A 24 0.72 6.40 19.14
N VAL A 25 1.31 5.68 18.20
CA VAL A 25 1.01 5.82 16.78
C VAL A 25 -0.43 5.42 16.49
N SER A 26 -0.90 4.30 17.07
CA SER A 26 -2.27 3.83 16.93
C SER A 26 -3.30 4.80 17.51
N GLU A 27 -3.05 5.31 18.72
CA GLU A 27 -3.89 6.33 19.35
C GLU A 27 -3.94 7.60 18.50
N ALA A 28 -2.79 8.08 18.02
CA ALA A 28 -2.73 9.27 17.18
C ALA A 28 -3.42 9.09 15.83
N ALA A 29 -3.26 7.92 15.19
CA ALA A 29 -3.94 7.58 13.94
C ALA A 29 -5.46 7.49 14.11
N SER A 30 -5.94 6.92 15.22
CA SER A 30 -7.36 6.80 15.51
C SER A 30 -8.03 8.13 15.87
N ASN A 31 -7.26 9.09 16.39
CA ASN A 31 -7.76 10.41 16.81
C ASN A 31 -7.91 11.41 15.65
N ASP A 32 -7.26 11.16 14.51
CA ASP A 32 -7.35 12.00 13.31
C ASP A 32 -7.71 11.13 12.10
N ASN A 33 -9.00 11.01 11.81
CA ASN A 33 -9.49 10.22 10.67
C ASN A 33 -9.37 10.94 9.32
N GLU A 34 -8.74 12.12 9.27
CA GLU A 34 -8.56 12.87 8.03
C GLU A 34 -7.11 12.82 7.54
N SER A 35 -6.15 12.52 8.42
CA SER A 35 -4.73 12.51 8.09
C SER A 35 -3.90 11.49 8.90
N LEU A 36 -2.66 11.24 8.45
CA LEU A 36 -1.66 10.49 9.22
C LEU A 36 -0.67 11.41 9.94
N ALA A 37 -0.93 12.72 10.02
CA ALA A 37 0.01 13.69 10.57
C ALA A 37 0.32 13.43 12.05
N GLY A 38 -0.71 13.12 12.85
CA GLY A 38 -0.53 12.77 14.27
C GLY A 38 0.32 11.51 14.45
N ALA A 39 0.07 10.48 13.65
CA ALA A 39 0.84 9.23 13.64
C ALA A 39 2.31 9.45 13.24
N ALA A 40 2.54 10.27 12.22
CA ALA A 40 3.88 10.67 11.78
C ALA A 40 4.64 11.43 12.88
N GLN A 41 3.99 12.40 13.53
CA GLN A 41 4.58 13.13 14.65
C GLN A 41 4.90 12.21 15.83
N ALA A 42 4.01 11.28 16.17
CA ALA A 42 4.20 10.34 17.27
C ALA A 42 5.39 9.40 17.03
N SER A 43 5.60 8.96 15.79
CA SER A 43 6.69 8.07 15.39
C SER A 43 8.00 8.79 15.04
N GLY A 44 7.94 10.10 14.76
CA GLY A 44 9.06 10.85 14.19
C GLY A 44 9.33 10.54 12.72
N LEU A 45 8.41 9.83 12.05
CA LEU A 45 8.49 9.49 10.63
C LEU A 45 7.77 10.54 9.78
N LYS A 46 7.90 10.41 8.45
CA LYS A 46 7.14 11.22 7.50
C LYS A 46 6.05 10.37 6.88
N VAL A 47 4.91 10.98 6.60
CA VAL A 47 3.89 10.40 5.72
C VAL A 47 4.48 10.28 4.32
N VAL A 48 4.29 9.14 3.68
CA VAL A 48 4.71 8.88 2.31
C VAL A 48 3.46 8.59 1.49
N ASP A 49 3.23 9.42 0.47
CA ASP A 49 2.16 9.19 -0.49
C ASP A 49 2.63 8.22 -1.57
N THR A 50 1.75 7.31 -1.96
CA THR A 50 1.98 6.41 -3.09
C THR A 50 1.29 6.94 -4.34
N GLY A 51 1.69 6.41 -5.50
CA GLY A 51 0.85 6.49 -6.69
C GLY A 51 -0.39 5.57 -6.58
N TRP A 52 -1.09 5.42 -7.71
CA TRP A 52 -2.18 4.45 -7.83
C TRP A 52 -1.69 3.02 -7.67
N ILE A 53 -2.36 2.26 -6.78
CA ILE A 53 -2.04 0.86 -6.48
C ILE A 53 -3.16 -0.03 -7.02
N THR A 54 -2.79 -1.08 -7.74
CA THR A 54 -3.69 -2.17 -8.15
C THR A 54 -3.16 -3.49 -7.61
N ARG A 55 -3.96 -4.58 -7.68
CA ARG A 55 -3.52 -5.91 -7.23
C ARG A 55 -2.28 -6.42 -7.98
N ASP A 56 -2.09 -5.96 -9.22
CA ASP A 56 -0.98 -6.37 -10.08
C ASP A 56 0.23 -5.43 -10.00
N ASN A 57 0.09 -4.27 -9.35
CA ASN A 57 1.12 -3.23 -9.30
C ASN A 57 1.23 -2.64 -7.88
N VAL A 58 1.45 -3.53 -6.91
CA VAL A 58 1.75 -3.12 -5.53
C VAL A 58 3.23 -2.72 -5.45
N PRO A 59 3.58 -1.54 -4.90
CA PRO A 59 4.97 -1.17 -4.67
C PRO A 59 5.69 -2.20 -3.80
N ALA A 60 6.98 -2.48 -4.10
CA ALA A 60 7.76 -3.47 -3.37
C ALA A 60 7.82 -3.20 -1.85
N ASP A 61 7.86 -1.93 -1.46
CA ASP A 61 7.87 -1.51 -0.05
C ASP A 61 6.55 -1.79 0.69
N LEU A 62 5.47 -2.12 -0.04
CA LEU A 62 4.15 -2.46 0.47
C LEU A 62 3.72 -3.89 0.11
N ASP A 63 4.59 -4.68 -0.52
CA ASP A 63 4.30 -6.04 -0.97
C ASP A 63 4.36 -7.06 0.19
N PHE A 64 3.51 -6.84 1.17
CA PHE A 64 3.26 -7.76 2.28
C PHE A 64 1.80 -8.20 2.24
N ASP A 65 1.54 -9.47 2.47
CA ASP A 65 0.17 -10.01 2.36
C ASP A 65 -0.81 -9.31 3.30
N ALA A 66 -0.40 -8.99 4.54
CA ALA A 66 -1.23 -8.24 5.48
C ALA A 66 -1.54 -6.81 5.00
N VAL A 67 -0.57 -6.13 4.38
CA VAL A 67 -0.74 -4.78 3.82
C VAL A 67 -1.65 -4.82 2.60
N LYS A 68 -1.43 -5.75 1.67
CA LYS A 68 -2.31 -5.96 0.51
C LYS A 68 -3.74 -6.26 0.93
N GLN A 69 -3.92 -7.12 1.93
CA GLN A 69 -5.24 -7.41 2.48
C GLN A 69 -5.90 -6.15 3.05
N ALA A 70 -5.19 -5.34 3.83
CA ALA A 70 -5.73 -4.10 4.37
C ALA A 70 -6.12 -3.07 3.29
N ILE A 71 -5.32 -2.96 2.22
CA ILE A 71 -5.61 -2.07 1.08
C ILE A 71 -6.86 -2.53 0.32
N PHE A 72 -7.01 -3.84 0.08
CA PHE A 72 -8.01 -4.36 -0.86
C PHE A 72 -9.23 -5.05 -0.25
N ASN A 73 -9.33 -5.19 1.08
CA ASN A 73 -10.49 -5.79 1.74
C ASN A 73 -11.69 -4.82 1.85
N GLY A 74 -11.50 -3.55 1.50
CA GLY A 74 -12.54 -2.51 1.52
C GLY A 74 -12.76 -1.84 2.87
N GLY A 75 -12.10 -2.28 3.95
CA GLY A 75 -12.29 -1.74 5.30
C GLY A 75 -11.79 -0.31 5.51
N LEU A 76 -10.85 0.14 4.67
CA LEU A 76 -10.28 1.50 4.73
C LEU A 76 -10.96 2.48 3.77
N ILE A 77 -11.97 2.02 3.03
CA ILE A 77 -12.75 2.85 2.11
C ILE A 77 -14.04 3.26 2.84
N GLY A 78 -14.31 4.56 2.86
CA GLY A 78 -15.53 5.12 3.41
C GLY A 78 -16.76 4.86 2.53
N GLN A 79 -17.91 5.37 2.95
CA GLN A 79 -19.15 5.21 2.19
C GLN A 79 -19.01 5.78 0.78
N ASN A 80 -19.57 5.07 -0.20
CA ASN A 80 -19.58 5.47 -1.62
C ASN A 80 -18.18 5.71 -2.23
N GLY A 81 -17.13 5.09 -1.69
CA GLY A 81 -15.77 5.24 -2.20
C GLY A 81 -15.02 6.48 -1.69
N ALA A 82 -15.58 7.21 -0.72
CA ALA A 82 -14.89 8.30 -0.06
C ALA A 82 -13.69 7.80 0.77
N PRO A 83 -12.73 8.67 1.12
CA PRO A 83 -11.69 8.34 2.09
C PRO A 83 -12.30 7.83 3.40
N GLY A 84 -11.80 6.68 3.89
CA GLY A 84 -12.25 6.09 5.14
C GLY A 84 -11.40 6.52 6.33
N ASN A 85 -11.48 5.74 7.41
CA ASN A 85 -10.60 5.90 8.56
C ASN A 85 -9.18 5.43 8.22
N ASN A 86 -8.23 5.80 9.07
CA ASN A 86 -6.91 5.19 9.06
C ASN A 86 -7.00 3.71 9.45
N SER A 87 -6.04 2.90 8.99
CA SER A 87 -5.97 1.51 9.41
C SER A 87 -5.56 1.39 10.87
N ASP A 88 -5.90 0.26 11.49
CA ASP A 88 -5.16 -0.22 12.65
C ASP A 88 -3.68 -0.45 12.30
N ILE A 89 -2.86 -0.71 13.32
CA ILE A 89 -1.46 -1.12 13.12
C ILE A 89 -1.43 -2.47 12.40
N ILE A 90 -0.80 -2.50 11.22
CA ILE A 90 -0.58 -3.70 10.42
C ILE A 90 0.84 -4.17 10.65
N SER A 91 1.03 -5.23 11.42
CA SER A 91 2.35 -5.86 11.59
C SER A 91 2.62 -6.80 10.42
N VAL A 92 3.80 -6.72 9.80
CA VAL A 92 4.17 -7.60 8.66
C VAL A 92 5.29 -8.57 8.99
N ASP A 93 6.34 -8.07 9.64
CA ASP A 93 7.53 -8.80 10.07
C ASP A 93 7.90 -8.29 11.45
N GLY A 94 8.62 -9.08 12.25
CA GLY A 94 8.74 -8.86 13.70
C GLY A 94 9.08 -7.45 14.18
N ASP A 95 9.78 -6.65 13.37
CA ASP A 95 10.18 -5.26 13.66
C ASP A 95 9.50 -4.20 12.75
N ARG A 96 8.57 -4.60 11.86
CA ARG A 96 7.93 -3.72 10.88
C ARG A 96 6.42 -3.68 11.05
N ALA A 97 5.91 -2.45 11.11
CA ALA A 97 4.50 -2.14 11.24
C ALA A 97 4.12 -0.96 10.34
N PHE A 98 2.89 -0.98 9.82
CA PHE A 98 2.33 0.04 8.95
C PHE A 98 1.04 0.61 9.53
N VAL A 99 0.79 1.88 9.22
CA VAL A 99 -0.53 2.53 9.31
C VAL A 99 -0.80 3.15 7.95
N LEU A 100 -1.98 2.89 7.39
CA LEU A 100 -2.34 3.26 6.04
C LEU A 100 -3.60 4.11 6.03
N ARG A 101 -3.73 4.96 5.01
CA ARG A 101 -4.93 5.73 4.70
C ARG A 101 -5.17 5.66 3.20
N ILE A 102 -6.40 5.36 2.79
CA ILE A 102 -6.81 5.49 1.39
C ILE A 102 -7.26 6.94 1.16
N SER A 103 -6.40 7.72 0.51
CA SER A 103 -6.68 9.12 0.15
C SER A 103 -7.63 9.26 -1.02
N GLU A 104 -7.59 8.31 -1.98
CA GLU A 104 -8.50 8.26 -3.11
C GLU A 104 -8.76 6.80 -3.51
N HIS A 105 -10.02 6.50 -3.85
CA HIS A 105 -10.41 5.19 -4.34
C HIS A 105 -11.16 5.34 -5.67
N LYS A 106 -10.70 4.60 -6.67
CA LYS A 106 -11.36 4.50 -7.97
C LYS A 106 -11.81 3.06 -8.19
N PRO A 107 -13.14 2.79 -8.22
CA PRO A 107 -13.65 1.47 -8.55
C PRO A 107 -13.13 1.04 -9.92
N GLU A 108 -12.90 -0.26 -10.08
CA GLU A 108 -12.61 -0.83 -11.38
C GLU A 108 -13.83 -0.64 -12.28
N ALA A 109 -13.77 0.38 -13.13
CA ALA A 109 -14.73 0.52 -14.19
C ALA A 109 -14.42 -0.57 -15.22
N VAL A 110 -15.39 -1.44 -15.49
CA VAL A 110 -15.35 -2.26 -16.70
C VAL A 110 -15.21 -1.28 -17.84
N LYS A 111 -14.03 -1.20 -18.49
CA LYS A 111 -13.87 -0.37 -19.68
C LYS A 111 -15.06 -0.71 -20.58
N PRO A 112 -15.88 0.28 -21.01
CA PRO A 112 -16.93 0.01 -21.97
C PRO A 112 -16.31 -0.77 -23.11
N LEU A 113 -16.99 -1.83 -23.56
CA LEU A 113 -16.48 -2.75 -24.58
C LEU A 113 -15.92 -1.98 -25.79
N ASP A 114 -16.47 -0.79 -26.07
CA ASP A 114 -16.06 0.11 -27.15
C ASP A 114 -14.69 0.78 -26.95
N GLN A 115 -14.23 1.01 -25.72
CA GLN A 115 -12.89 1.55 -25.44
C GLN A 115 -11.80 0.47 -25.57
N VAL A 116 -12.12 -0.79 -25.27
CA VAL A 116 -11.20 -1.94 -25.42
C VAL A 116 -11.11 -2.39 -26.88
N LYS A 117 -12.23 -2.33 -27.63
CA LYS A 117 -12.24 -2.64 -29.07
C LYS A 117 -11.28 -1.76 -29.87
N ALA A 118 -11.20 -0.46 -29.57
CA ALA A 118 -10.29 0.44 -30.25
C ALA A 118 -8.81 0.06 -30.01
N GLN A 119 -8.44 -0.25 -28.76
CA GLN A 119 -7.08 -0.68 -28.41
C GLN A 119 -6.70 -2.02 -29.07
N ILE A 120 -7.63 -2.98 -29.15
CA ILE A 120 -7.37 -4.28 -29.79
C ILE A 120 -7.32 -4.15 -31.33
N ALA A 121 -8.18 -3.31 -31.92
CA ALA A 121 -8.19 -3.08 -33.36
C ALA A 121 -6.89 -2.39 -33.84
N ASP A 122 -6.34 -1.48 -33.05
CA ASP A 122 -5.09 -0.80 -33.39
C ASP A 122 -3.88 -1.74 -33.26
N SER A 123 -3.84 -2.62 -32.25
CA SER A 123 -2.82 -3.68 -32.16
C SER A 123 -2.92 -4.69 -33.30
N LEU A 124 -4.13 -5.16 -33.66
CA LEU A 124 -4.32 -6.08 -34.80
C LEU A 124 -3.93 -5.44 -36.15
N LYS A 125 -4.17 -4.14 -36.33
CA LYS A 125 -3.72 -3.41 -37.52
C LYS A 125 -2.19 -3.29 -37.56
N HIS A 126 -1.55 -3.06 -36.43
CA HIS A 126 -0.10 -3.00 -36.33
C HIS A 126 0.56 -4.36 -36.61
N ASP A 127 -0.02 -5.44 -36.10
CA ASP A 127 0.45 -6.81 -36.34
C ASP A 127 0.28 -7.23 -37.81
N LYS A 128 -0.83 -6.84 -38.44
CA LYS A 128 -1.08 -7.13 -39.86
C LYS A 128 -0.13 -6.35 -40.78
N ALA A 129 0.18 -5.10 -40.45
CA ALA A 129 1.16 -4.30 -41.17
C ALA A 129 2.59 -4.88 -41.03
N THR A 130 2.93 -5.39 -39.85
CA THR A 130 4.24 -6.01 -39.58
C THR A 130 4.39 -7.37 -40.28
N GLN A 131 3.32 -8.18 -40.37
CA GLN A 131 3.33 -9.42 -41.13
C GLN A 131 3.42 -9.19 -42.66
N GLN A 132 2.74 -8.18 -43.19
CA GLN A 132 2.82 -7.86 -44.62
C GLN A 132 4.19 -7.30 -45.02
N ALA A 133 4.83 -6.51 -44.16
CA ALA A 133 6.19 -6.03 -44.39
C ALA A 133 7.23 -7.17 -44.41
N LYS A 134 7.05 -8.21 -43.58
CA LYS A 134 7.92 -9.41 -43.60
C LYS A 134 7.65 -10.34 -44.79
N ALA A 135 6.44 -10.36 -45.33
CA ALA A 135 6.08 -11.16 -46.50
C ALA A 135 6.51 -10.54 -47.85
N GLN A 136 6.88 -9.26 -47.88
CA GLN A 136 7.40 -8.58 -49.08
C GLN A 136 8.93 -8.44 -49.09
N ALA A 137 9.61 -8.82 -48.01
CA ALA A 137 11.06 -8.78 -47.86
C ALA A 137 11.73 -10.17 -48.00
N GLY A 138 11.00 -11.15 -48.55
CA GLY A 138 11.47 -12.51 -48.84
C GLY A 138 11.49 -12.80 -50.34
#